data_AF-A0A5B7A2T8-F1
#
_entry.id   AF-A0A5B7A2T8-F1
#
_cell.length_a   1.000
_cell.length_b   1.000
_cell.length_c   1.000
_cell.angle_alpha   90.00
_cell.angle_beta   90.00
_cell.angle_gamma   90.00
#
_symmetry.space_group_name_H-M   'P 1'
#
loop_
_entity.id
_entity.type
_entity.pdbx_description
1 polymer ?
#
loop_
_entity_poly.entity_id
_entity_poly.type
_entity_poly.pdbx_seq_one_letter_code
_entity_poly.pdbx_strand_id
1 'polypeptide(L)'
;MRFKTGTSSNAELQTAVLSYRKKFPWSLLQPFLQVDLVSTIHIADKEYFATLQKVLESYDCVLYEMVASRESLESRRNPAATKKLKGRSRGFNILGCIQRQMARLLVLDFQLDCLDYQAENWYHADLDYETFKLLQLEKGESFFTFARDMTLKSTKAMVQTATIPEELGPWRSKLLWASRVLPMPLVGLLIIGSVCADVGTQASEYPEFEALSRLDFGAAMKVFLAKRLTSEFTQVTADVEERSVIIGERNRAATEALRRAIDEGHNKIAILYGGGHMPDLGRRLREEFDLIPSRVQWITAWSIRNRNLNSSSLPFLKTMAEILGWPLNRYQTLALLIFSSVLALDLWFWELFFGTSVNWLSNVCLEVYQYVDNAGVM
;
A
#
# COMPACT_ATOMS: atom_id res chain seq x y z
N MET A 1 -4.59 -3.03 9.88
CA MET A 1 -3.59 -4.10 9.59
C MET A 1 -2.51 -4.04 10.67
N ARG A 2 -1.71 -5.10 10.85
CA ARG A 2 -0.54 -5.06 11.73
C ARG A 2 0.62 -5.86 11.14
N PHE A 3 1.83 -5.42 11.46
CA PHE A 3 3.04 -6.17 11.21
C PHE A 3 3.45 -6.84 12.52
N LYS A 4 3.60 -8.17 12.51
CA LYS A 4 3.95 -8.97 13.68
C LYS A 4 5.30 -9.62 13.48
N THR A 5 6.26 -9.34 14.36
CA THR A 5 7.52 -10.06 14.46
C THR A 5 7.37 -11.22 15.46
N GLY A 6 7.80 -12.41 15.08
CA GLY A 6 7.83 -13.59 15.93
C GLY A 6 9.18 -13.75 16.66
N THR A 7 9.24 -14.66 17.63
CA THR A 7 10.45 -14.97 18.41
C THR A 7 11.56 -15.69 17.63
N SER A 8 11.27 -16.20 16.42
CA SER A 8 12.17 -17.03 15.61
C SER A 8 12.49 -16.42 14.23
N SER A 9 12.81 -15.12 14.16
CA SER A 9 13.13 -14.40 12.91
C SER A 9 12.08 -14.48 11.78
N ASN A 10 10.87 -14.94 12.12
CA ASN A 10 9.72 -14.97 11.22
C ASN A 10 8.88 -13.72 11.45
N ALA A 11 8.39 -13.12 10.37
CA ALA A 11 7.52 -11.95 10.44
C ALA A 11 6.27 -12.14 9.57
N GLU A 12 5.18 -11.46 9.92
CA GLU A 12 3.90 -11.60 9.23
C GLU A 12 3.23 -10.24 9.06
N LEU A 13 2.66 -10.01 7.87
CA LEU A 13 1.65 -8.98 7.70
C LEU A 13 0.28 -9.62 7.92
N GLN A 14 -0.54 -9.00 8.79
CA GLN A 14 -1.88 -9.50 9.10
C GLN A 14 -2.93 -8.41 8.83
N THR A 15 -4.06 -8.80 8.23
CA THR A 15 -5.26 -7.98 8.19
C THR A 15 -6.22 -8.38 9.32
N ALA A 16 -7.25 -7.57 9.54
CA ALA A 16 -8.20 -7.76 10.63
C ALA A 16 -9.62 -7.89 10.10
N VAL A 17 -10.38 -8.78 10.72
CA VAL A 17 -11.85 -8.76 10.75
C VAL A 17 -12.24 -8.19 12.10
N LEU A 18 -12.84 -7.00 12.10
CA LEU A 18 -13.27 -6.31 13.32
C LEU A 18 -14.79 -6.33 13.40
N SER A 19 -15.32 -7.07 14.37
CA SER A 19 -16.75 -7.21 14.57
C SER A 19 -17.33 -6.10 15.40
N TYR A 20 -18.45 -5.55 14.94
CA TYR A 20 -19.22 -4.53 15.62
C TYR A 20 -20.61 -5.03 16.01
N ARG A 21 -21.10 -4.55 17.15
CA ARG A 21 -22.46 -4.82 17.64
C ARG A 21 -23.11 -3.52 18.07
N LYS A 22 -24.44 -3.50 18.12
CA LYS A 22 -25.18 -2.36 18.65
C LYS A 22 -24.80 -2.09 20.10
N LYS A 23 -24.62 -0.79 20.41
CA LYS A 23 -24.44 -0.32 21.77
C LYS A 23 -25.76 -0.46 22.56
N PHE A 24 -25.67 -0.72 23.85
CA PHE A 24 -26.83 -0.63 24.74
C PHE A 24 -27.37 0.82 24.80
N PRO A 25 -28.69 1.07 24.78
CA PRO A 25 -29.79 0.10 24.83
C PRO A 25 -30.27 -0.42 23.46
N TRP A 26 -29.76 0.12 22.35
CA TRP A 26 -30.16 -0.25 20.97
C TRP A 26 -29.95 -1.73 20.65
N SER A 27 -29.02 -2.39 21.34
CA SER A 27 -28.84 -3.85 21.27
C SER A 27 -30.07 -4.66 21.65
N LEU A 28 -31.04 -4.08 22.38
CA LEU A 28 -32.31 -4.76 22.69
C LEU A 28 -33.25 -4.79 21.48
N LEU A 29 -33.18 -3.81 20.58
CA LEU A 29 -34.00 -3.74 19.37
C LEU A 29 -33.42 -4.58 18.24
N GLN A 30 -32.08 -4.66 18.16
CA GLN A 30 -31.37 -5.42 17.12
C GLN A 30 -30.28 -6.32 17.76
N PRO A 31 -30.67 -7.34 18.55
CA PRO A 31 -29.73 -8.17 19.32
C PRO A 31 -28.82 -9.04 18.46
N PHE A 32 -29.27 -9.39 17.25
CA PHE A 32 -28.54 -10.25 16.32
C PHE A 32 -27.73 -9.48 15.29
N LEU A 33 -27.88 -8.15 15.22
CA LEU A 33 -27.14 -7.33 14.26
C LEU A 33 -25.64 -7.34 14.59
N GLN A 34 -24.87 -7.83 13.63
CA GLN A 34 -23.42 -7.86 13.63
C GLN A 34 -22.94 -7.31 12.28
N VAL A 35 -22.08 -6.29 12.35
CA VAL A 35 -21.43 -5.71 11.18
C VAL A 35 -19.94 -5.89 11.35
N ASP A 36 -19.29 -6.56 10.40
CA ASP A 36 -17.86 -6.82 10.46
C ASP A 36 -17.13 -6.00 9.40
N LEU A 37 -16.17 -5.19 9.82
CA LEU A 37 -15.21 -4.57 8.90
C LEU A 37 -14.13 -5.61 8.57
N VAL A 38 -14.13 -6.06 7.33
CA VAL A 38 -13.20 -7.07 6.80
C VAL A 38 -12.13 -6.33 6.00
N SER A 39 -11.00 -6.07 6.63
CA SER A 39 -9.86 -5.42 5.98
C SER A 39 -9.15 -6.37 5.02
N THR A 40 -8.98 -5.93 3.77
CA THR A 40 -8.21 -6.67 2.75
C THR A 40 -6.98 -5.92 2.25
N ILE A 41 -6.04 -6.67 1.70
CA ILE A 41 -4.91 -6.18 0.91
C ILE A 41 -4.97 -6.82 -0.47
N HIS A 42 -4.71 -6.04 -1.51
CA HIS A 42 -4.88 -6.50 -2.90
C HIS A 42 -3.86 -7.55 -3.36
N ILE A 43 -2.73 -7.64 -2.67
CA ILE A 43 -1.65 -8.59 -2.98
C ILE A 43 -1.34 -9.35 -1.69
N ALA A 44 -1.44 -10.68 -1.72
CA ALA A 44 -1.27 -11.54 -0.54
C ALA A 44 -0.95 -12.98 -0.95
N ASP A 45 -0.63 -13.85 0.02
CA ASP A 45 -0.51 -15.28 -0.24
C ASP A 45 -1.86 -15.85 -0.70
N LYS A 46 -1.89 -16.81 -1.62
CA LYS A 46 -3.14 -17.45 -2.06
C LYS A 46 -4.02 -17.97 -0.91
N GLU A 47 -3.37 -18.53 0.10
CA GLU A 47 -4.01 -19.09 1.31
C GLU A 47 -4.78 -18.03 2.10
N TYR A 48 -4.33 -16.77 2.06
CA TYR A 48 -5.04 -15.65 2.65
C TYR A 48 -6.41 -15.44 1.99
N PHE A 49 -6.45 -15.37 0.65
CA PHE A 49 -7.69 -15.18 -0.08
C PHE A 49 -8.64 -16.36 0.06
N ALA A 50 -8.12 -17.60 0.07
CA ALA A 50 -8.92 -18.78 0.33
C ALA A 50 -9.54 -18.76 1.74
N THR A 51 -8.77 -18.35 2.75
CA THR A 51 -9.27 -18.18 4.12
C THR A 51 -10.32 -17.08 4.18
N LEU A 52 -10.10 -15.97 3.50
CA LEU A 52 -11.01 -14.83 3.45
C LEU A 52 -12.35 -15.20 2.80
N GLN A 53 -12.32 -15.90 1.65
CA GLN A 53 -13.51 -16.41 0.98
C GLN A 53 -14.35 -17.29 1.93
N LYS A 54 -13.70 -18.25 2.61
CA LYS A 54 -14.35 -19.16 3.56
C LYS A 54 -14.98 -18.41 4.75
N VAL A 55 -14.32 -17.37 5.25
CA VAL A 55 -14.89 -16.53 6.32
C VAL A 55 -16.16 -15.84 5.84
N LEU A 56 -16.12 -15.28 4.62
CA LEU A 56 -17.19 -14.50 4.00
C LEU A 56 -18.43 -15.34 3.61
N GLU A 57 -18.27 -16.64 3.34
CA GLU A 57 -19.38 -17.56 3.07
C GLU A 57 -20.42 -17.61 4.20
N SER A 58 -20.01 -17.32 5.44
CA SER A 58 -20.87 -17.39 6.61
C SER A 58 -21.73 -16.15 6.88
N TYR A 59 -21.66 -15.13 6.01
CA TYR A 59 -22.38 -13.86 6.17
C TYR A 59 -23.64 -13.83 5.31
N ASP A 60 -24.68 -13.17 5.81
CA ASP A 60 -25.94 -12.99 5.08
C ASP A 60 -25.76 -12.03 3.90
N CYS A 61 -24.84 -11.06 4.06
CA CYS A 61 -24.57 -10.01 3.08
C CYS A 61 -23.09 -9.60 3.15
N VAL A 62 -22.41 -9.57 2.01
CA VAL A 62 -21.03 -9.11 1.83
C VAL A 62 -21.04 -7.88 0.94
N LEU A 63 -20.80 -6.72 1.53
CA LEU A 63 -20.67 -5.42 0.88
C LEU A 63 -19.23 -5.22 0.44
N TYR A 64 -18.95 -5.17 -0.87
CA TYR A 64 -17.57 -5.14 -1.37
C TYR A 64 -17.19 -3.85 -2.10
N GLU A 65 -15.91 -3.50 -1.93
CA GLU A 65 -15.23 -2.41 -2.63
C GLU A 65 -14.93 -2.78 -4.10
N MET A 66 -15.39 -1.97 -5.06
CA MET A 66 -14.97 -2.05 -6.45
C MET A 66 -15.43 -0.82 -7.25
N VAL A 67 -14.51 -0.03 -7.78
CA VAL A 67 -14.84 0.97 -8.80
C VAL A 67 -14.81 0.30 -10.18
N ALA A 68 -15.99 0.12 -10.77
CA ALA A 68 -16.17 -0.46 -12.11
C ALA A 68 -17.25 0.31 -12.88
N SER A 69 -17.24 0.22 -14.21
CA SER A 69 -18.27 0.87 -15.03
C SER A 69 -19.66 0.32 -14.70
N ARG A 70 -20.70 1.15 -14.84
CA ARG A 70 -22.09 0.73 -14.64
C ARG A 70 -22.43 -0.52 -15.46
N GLU A 71 -22.01 -0.55 -16.72
CA GLU A 71 -22.19 -1.71 -17.61
C GLU A 71 -21.53 -2.99 -17.04
N SER A 72 -20.33 -2.88 -16.46
CA SER A 72 -19.63 -4.03 -15.85
C SER A 72 -20.32 -4.52 -14.57
N LEU A 73 -21.00 -3.64 -13.84
CA LEU A 73 -21.74 -4.00 -12.64
C LEU A 73 -23.10 -4.63 -13.00
N GLU A 74 -23.81 -4.05 -13.97
CA GLU A 74 -25.08 -4.58 -14.48
C GLU A 74 -24.92 -5.96 -15.12
N SER A 75 -23.86 -6.16 -15.91
CA SER A 75 -23.56 -7.45 -16.54
C SER A 75 -23.25 -8.56 -15.54
N ARG A 76 -22.67 -8.24 -14.38
CA ARG A 76 -22.50 -9.19 -13.26
C ARG A 76 -23.81 -9.52 -12.58
N ARG A 77 -24.67 -8.51 -12.38
CA ARG A 77 -25.97 -8.71 -11.73
C ARG A 77 -26.93 -9.56 -12.57
N ASN A 78 -26.85 -9.46 -13.90
CA ASN A 78 -27.70 -10.20 -14.83
C ASN A 78 -26.91 -10.90 -15.96
N PRO A 79 -26.34 -12.09 -15.70
CA PRO A 79 -25.57 -12.85 -16.71
C PRO A 79 -26.39 -13.28 -17.94
N ALA A 80 -27.72 -13.36 -17.81
CA ALA A 80 -28.64 -13.74 -18.89
C ALA A 80 -28.86 -12.61 -19.93
N ALA A 81 -28.70 -11.34 -19.54
CA ALA A 81 -28.83 -10.20 -20.45
C ALA A 81 -27.62 -10.06 -21.40
N THR A 82 -26.53 -10.77 -21.11
CA THR A 82 -25.19 -10.57 -21.66
C THR A 82 -24.93 -11.30 -22.99
N LYS A 83 -25.90 -12.04 -23.56
CA LYS A 83 -25.72 -12.67 -24.89
C LYS A 83 -25.70 -11.66 -26.06
N LYS A 84 -26.00 -10.39 -25.85
CA LYS A 84 -26.11 -9.37 -26.92
C LYS A 84 -24.98 -8.35 -27.05
N LEU A 85 -24.03 -8.26 -26.11
CA LEU A 85 -22.96 -7.24 -26.14
C LEU A 85 -21.56 -7.83 -25.89
N LYS A 86 -21.15 -8.81 -26.70
CA LYS A 86 -19.73 -9.16 -26.82
C LYS A 86 -19.04 -8.17 -27.75
N GLY A 87 -18.66 -7.01 -27.22
CA GLY A 87 -17.76 -6.12 -27.94
C GLY A 87 -17.96 -4.65 -27.67
N ARG A 88 -17.69 -4.18 -26.45
CA ARG A 88 -17.18 -2.80 -26.25
C ARG A 88 -16.53 -2.64 -24.87
N SER A 89 -15.33 -2.05 -24.93
CA SER A 89 -14.47 -1.56 -23.84
C SER A 89 -14.35 -2.39 -22.56
N ARG A 90 -13.56 -3.48 -22.59
CA ARG A 90 -12.66 -3.75 -21.46
C ARG A 90 -11.60 -2.65 -21.45
N GLY A 91 -11.88 -1.55 -20.73
CA GLY A 91 -10.88 -0.51 -20.50
C GLY A 91 -9.60 -1.17 -19.97
N PHE A 92 -8.46 -0.90 -20.61
CA PHE A 92 -7.15 -1.35 -20.16
C PHE A 92 -6.97 -0.89 -18.69
N ASN A 93 -7.15 -1.81 -17.74
CA ASN A 93 -6.98 -1.51 -16.32
C ASN A 93 -5.49 -1.55 -15.98
N ILE A 94 -4.76 -0.50 -16.38
CA ILE A 94 -3.31 -0.35 -16.19
C ILE A 94 -2.91 -0.60 -14.74
N LEU A 95 -3.74 -0.16 -13.77
CA LEU A 95 -3.52 -0.40 -12.35
C LEU A 95 -3.56 -1.89 -12.00
N GLY A 96 -4.55 -2.63 -12.51
CA GLY A 96 -4.64 -4.08 -12.34
C GLY A 96 -3.48 -4.84 -13.01
N CYS A 97 -2.91 -4.32 -14.10
CA CYS A 97 -1.70 -4.89 -14.71
C CYS A 97 -0.48 -4.69 -13.80
N ILE A 98 -0.29 -3.48 -13.26
CA ILE A 98 0.82 -3.16 -12.35
C ILE A 98 0.74 -4.02 -11.07
N GLN A 99 -0.45 -4.14 -10.47
CA GLN A 99 -0.65 -4.93 -9.27
C GLN A 99 -0.33 -6.41 -9.49
N ARG A 100 -0.72 -6.99 -10.64
CA ARG A 100 -0.35 -8.37 -10.98
C ARG A 100 1.16 -8.55 -11.18
N GLN A 101 1.83 -7.60 -11.82
CA GLN A 101 3.29 -7.65 -11.97
C GLN A 101 3.99 -7.58 -10.61
N MET A 102 3.51 -6.70 -9.72
CA MET A 102 4.01 -6.60 -8.35
C MET A 102 3.77 -7.89 -7.56
N ALA A 103 2.59 -8.51 -7.70
CA ALA A 103 2.27 -9.80 -7.08
C ALA A 103 3.27 -10.89 -7.54
N ARG A 104 3.54 -10.99 -8.85
CA ARG A 104 4.54 -11.93 -9.40
C ARG A 104 5.94 -11.69 -8.85
N LEU A 105 6.39 -10.43 -8.79
CA LEU A 105 7.71 -10.07 -8.27
C LEU A 105 7.88 -10.46 -6.80
N LEU A 106 6.80 -10.37 -6.02
CA LEU A 106 6.79 -10.72 -4.61
C LEU A 106 6.45 -12.20 -4.36
N VAL A 107 6.19 -13.00 -5.40
CA VAL A 107 5.67 -14.37 -5.26
C VAL A 107 4.43 -14.38 -4.35
N LEU A 108 3.47 -13.56 -4.74
CA LEU A 108 2.16 -13.38 -4.12
C LEU A 108 1.09 -13.42 -5.22
N ASP A 109 -0.18 -13.46 -4.80
CA ASP A 109 -1.33 -13.48 -5.67
C ASP A 109 -2.13 -12.18 -5.60
N PHE A 110 -2.96 -11.94 -6.62
CA PHE A 110 -3.79 -10.75 -6.73
C PHE A 110 -5.24 -11.05 -6.35
N GLN A 111 -5.84 -10.17 -5.53
CA GLN A 111 -7.16 -10.36 -4.92
C GLN A 111 -8.27 -10.69 -5.92
N LEU A 112 -8.38 -9.94 -7.02
CA LEU A 112 -9.46 -10.14 -8.01
C LEU A 112 -9.34 -11.46 -8.78
N ASP A 113 -8.17 -12.10 -8.74
CA ASP A 113 -7.94 -13.41 -9.36
C ASP A 113 -8.24 -14.57 -8.40
N CYS A 114 -8.40 -14.27 -7.10
CA CYS A 114 -8.54 -15.28 -6.06
C CYS A 114 -9.92 -15.30 -5.38
N LEU A 115 -10.58 -14.15 -5.23
CA LEU A 115 -11.90 -14.05 -4.62
C LEU A 115 -13.01 -14.19 -5.65
N ASP A 116 -14.09 -14.88 -5.27
CA ASP A 116 -15.30 -14.96 -6.07
C ASP A 116 -16.30 -13.87 -5.65
N TYR A 117 -16.50 -12.93 -6.56
CA TYR A 117 -17.42 -11.80 -6.41
C TYR A 117 -18.82 -12.08 -7.00
N GLN A 118 -19.08 -13.29 -7.50
CA GLN A 118 -20.34 -13.66 -8.15
C GLN A 118 -21.29 -14.42 -7.24
N ALA A 119 -20.90 -14.71 -5.99
CA ALA A 119 -21.78 -15.38 -5.04
C ALA A 119 -23.02 -14.53 -4.71
N GLU A 120 -24.15 -15.19 -4.45
CA GLU A 120 -25.47 -14.54 -4.33
C GLU A 120 -25.55 -13.54 -3.17
N ASN A 121 -24.78 -13.76 -2.10
CA ASN A 121 -24.72 -12.89 -0.94
C ASN A 121 -23.70 -11.73 -1.10
N TRP A 122 -23.12 -11.51 -2.29
CA TRP A 122 -22.16 -10.42 -2.55
C TRP A 122 -22.81 -9.25 -3.27
N TYR A 123 -22.73 -8.07 -2.67
CA TYR A 123 -23.35 -6.86 -3.16
C TYR A 123 -22.30 -5.77 -3.33
N HIS A 124 -22.33 -5.12 -4.49
CA HIS A 124 -21.49 -3.96 -4.76
C HIS A 124 -21.92 -2.81 -3.86
N ALA A 125 -20.95 -2.22 -3.15
CA ALA A 125 -21.21 -1.20 -2.13
C ALA A 125 -20.37 0.07 -2.34
N ASP A 126 -19.90 0.30 -3.57
CA ASP A 126 -18.97 1.37 -3.91
C ASP A 126 -19.53 2.26 -5.02
N LEU A 127 -18.78 3.27 -5.44
CA LEU A 127 -19.12 4.11 -6.59
C LEU A 127 -18.89 3.36 -7.91
N ASP A 128 -19.77 3.58 -8.88
CA ASP A 128 -19.45 3.27 -10.28
C ASP A 128 -18.37 4.22 -10.82
N TYR A 129 -17.66 3.79 -11.85
CA TYR A 129 -16.54 4.52 -12.43
C TYR A 129 -16.92 5.91 -12.92
N GLU A 130 -18.11 6.03 -13.55
CA GLU A 130 -18.61 7.27 -14.10
C GLU A 130 -18.90 8.28 -12.98
N THR A 131 -19.61 7.86 -11.93
CA THR A 131 -19.87 8.70 -10.74
C THR A 131 -18.57 9.05 -10.02
N PHE A 132 -17.65 8.09 -9.85
CA PHE A 132 -16.34 8.33 -9.23
C PHE A 132 -15.55 9.41 -9.99
N LYS A 133 -15.54 9.35 -11.32
CA LYS A 133 -14.87 10.36 -12.17
C LYS A 133 -15.52 11.73 -12.09
N LEU A 134 -16.84 11.80 -12.06
CA LEU A 134 -17.55 13.07 -11.92
C LEU A 134 -17.24 13.75 -10.58
N LEU A 135 -17.28 13.00 -9.47
CA LEU A 135 -16.94 13.53 -8.16
C LEU A 135 -15.47 13.98 -8.06
N GLN A 136 -14.55 13.24 -8.68
CA GLN A 136 -13.14 13.66 -8.78
C GLN A 136 -13.01 15.02 -9.49
N LEU A 137 -13.72 15.23 -10.59
CA LEU A 137 -13.71 16.49 -11.33
C LEU A 137 -14.34 17.63 -10.51
N GLU A 138 -15.49 17.39 -9.89
CA GLU A 138 -16.21 18.38 -9.09
C GLU A 138 -15.37 18.86 -7.89
N LYS A 139 -14.67 17.94 -7.22
CA LYS A 139 -13.79 18.28 -6.09
C LYS A 139 -12.38 18.73 -6.51
N GLY A 140 -12.06 18.74 -7.80
CA GLY A 140 -10.71 19.03 -8.30
C GLY A 140 -9.65 18.04 -7.79
N GLU A 141 -10.06 16.80 -7.54
CA GLU A 141 -9.26 15.77 -6.90
C GLU A 141 -8.73 14.73 -7.91
N SER A 142 -7.48 14.32 -7.71
CA SER A 142 -6.84 13.22 -8.41
C SER A 142 -6.07 12.35 -7.43
N PHE A 143 -5.65 11.16 -7.86
CA PHE A 143 -4.74 10.33 -7.05
C PHE A 143 -3.44 11.06 -6.70
N PHE A 144 -2.94 11.93 -7.59
CA PHE A 144 -1.72 12.71 -7.33
C PHE A 144 -1.94 13.76 -6.24
N THR A 145 -3.00 14.55 -6.34
CA THR A 145 -3.30 15.58 -5.33
C THR A 145 -3.59 14.94 -3.98
N PHE A 146 -4.33 13.83 -3.96
CA PHE A 146 -4.58 13.04 -2.76
C PHE A 146 -3.27 12.54 -2.13
N ALA A 147 -2.38 11.91 -2.92
CA ALA A 147 -1.09 11.42 -2.43
C ALA A 147 -0.18 12.54 -1.91
N ARG A 148 -0.18 13.70 -2.59
CA ARG A 148 0.54 14.90 -2.14
C ARG A 148 0.01 15.36 -0.78
N ASP A 149 -1.30 15.49 -0.62
CA ASP A 149 -1.91 16.01 0.59
C ASP A 149 -1.71 15.05 1.78
N MET A 150 -1.78 13.75 1.53
CA MET A 150 -1.39 12.71 2.49
C MET A 150 0.06 12.82 2.93
N THR A 151 0.96 12.97 1.97
CA THR A 151 2.41 13.12 2.24
C THR A 151 2.65 14.38 3.07
N LEU A 152 2.08 15.52 2.67
CA LEU A 152 2.25 16.80 3.39
C LEU A 152 1.75 16.71 4.84
N LYS A 153 0.56 16.16 5.09
CA LYS A 153 0.04 16.01 6.46
C LYS A 153 0.88 15.02 7.28
N SER A 154 1.26 13.89 6.70
CA SER A 154 2.08 12.87 7.37
C SER A 154 3.47 13.41 7.71
N THR A 155 4.16 14.04 6.75
CA THR A 155 5.47 14.66 6.95
C THR A 155 5.39 15.79 7.98
N LYS A 156 4.35 16.62 7.96
CA LYS A 156 4.17 17.68 8.97
C LYS A 156 4.08 17.09 10.39
N ALA A 157 3.30 16.03 10.58
CA ALA A 157 3.21 15.35 11.87
C ALA A 157 4.53 14.69 12.27
N MET A 158 5.25 14.09 11.32
CA MET A 158 6.58 13.54 11.57
C MET A 158 7.58 14.60 12.00
N VAL A 159 7.63 15.75 11.33
CA VAL A 159 8.53 16.86 11.68
C VAL A 159 8.20 17.44 13.06
N GLN A 160 6.92 17.52 13.41
CA GLN A 160 6.48 17.98 14.72
C GLN A 160 6.84 17.01 15.86
N THR A 161 6.95 15.71 15.55
CA THR A 161 7.20 14.64 16.54
C THR A 161 8.67 14.18 16.53
N ALA A 162 9.45 14.53 15.50
CA ALA A 162 10.82 14.07 15.35
C ALA A 162 11.77 14.84 16.27
N THR A 163 12.07 14.27 17.43
CA THR A 163 13.43 14.36 17.97
C THR A 163 14.36 13.66 16.99
N ILE A 164 15.33 14.40 16.44
CA ILE A 164 16.40 13.81 15.63
C ILE A 164 17.14 12.85 16.56
N PRO A 165 17.31 11.55 16.20
CA PRO A 165 18.19 10.70 16.97
C PRO A 165 19.60 11.29 16.91
N GLU A 166 20.07 11.87 18.02
CA GLU A 166 21.43 12.45 18.12
C GLU A 166 22.54 11.41 17.90
N GLU A 167 22.18 10.13 17.84
CA GLU A 167 23.08 8.98 17.63
C GLU A 167 23.46 8.73 16.16
N LEU A 168 22.72 9.27 15.18
CA LEU A 168 23.03 9.10 13.75
C LEU A 168 23.95 10.23 13.24
N GLY A 169 25.09 9.86 12.65
CA GLY A 169 26.06 10.81 12.11
C GLY A 169 25.46 11.84 11.12
N PRO A 170 26.06 13.04 10.96
CA PRO A 170 25.40 14.21 10.36
C PRO A 170 24.82 14.01 8.96
N TRP A 171 25.47 13.20 8.11
CA TRP A 171 25.01 12.94 6.75
C TRP A 171 23.85 11.93 6.69
N ARG A 172 23.85 10.90 7.55
CA ARG A 172 22.77 9.89 7.61
C ARG A 172 21.48 10.50 8.10
N SER A 173 21.56 11.36 9.11
CA SER A 173 20.41 12.10 9.63
C SER A 173 19.80 13.03 8.58
N LYS A 174 20.64 13.74 7.80
CA LYS A 174 20.17 14.57 6.67
C LYS A 174 19.56 13.74 5.55
N LEU A 175 20.16 12.62 5.18
CA LEU A 175 19.65 11.73 4.13
C LEU A 175 18.32 11.07 4.53
N LEU A 176 18.21 10.59 5.77
CA LEU A 176 16.99 10.02 6.32
C LEU A 176 15.88 11.07 6.40
N TRP A 177 16.20 12.29 6.82
CA TRP A 177 15.27 13.42 6.79
C TRP A 177 14.82 13.73 5.36
N ALA A 178 15.74 13.86 4.41
CA ALA A 178 15.42 14.13 3.02
C ALA A 178 14.50 13.06 2.43
N SER A 179 14.75 11.78 2.74
CA SER A 179 13.88 10.67 2.31
C SER A 179 12.47 10.70 2.91
N ARG A 180 12.27 11.36 4.05
CA ARG A 180 10.96 11.50 4.72
C ARG A 180 10.19 12.75 4.28
N VAL A 181 10.88 13.73 3.71
CA VAL A 181 10.30 15.03 3.32
C VAL A 181 10.12 15.16 1.81
N LEU A 182 11.02 14.57 1.02
CA LEU A 182 10.96 14.61 -0.44
C LEU A 182 10.27 13.35 -0.99
N PRO A 183 9.50 13.48 -2.09
CA PRO A 183 8.93 12.32 -2.78
C PRO A 183 10.05 11.41 -3.26
N MET A 184 10.06 10.17 -2.78
CA MET A 184 11.12 9.19 -3.01
C MET A 184 10.50 7.88 -3.53
N PRO A 185 11.04 7.27 -4.60
CA PRO A 185 10.60 5.95 -5.05
C PRO A 185 10.74 4.90 -3.94
N LEU A 186 9.86 3.90 -3.91
CA LEU A 186 9.85 2.86 -2.86
C LEU A 186 11.21 2.16 -2.72
N VAL A 187 11.90 1.91 -3.83
CA VAL A 187 13.24 1.31 -3.82
C VAL A 187 14.28 2.25 -3.20
N GLY A 188 14.22 3.55 -3.51
CA GLY A 188 15.08 4.56 -2.89
C GLY A 188 14.83 4.67 -1.38
N LEU A 189 13.56 4.66 -0.96
CA LEU A 189 13.19 4.64 0.46
C LEU A 189 13.70 3.39 1.19
N LEU A 190 13.60 2.22 0.54
CA LEU A 190 14.12 0.97 1.07
C LEU A 190 15.64 1.06 1.26
N ILE A 191 16.36 1.51 0.23
CA ILE A 191 17.83 1.63 0.27
C ILE A 191 18.25 2.62 1.35
N ILE A 192 17.69 3.82 1.36
CA ILE A 192 18.03 4.85 2.36
C ILE A 192 17.68 4.38 3.76
N GLY A 193 16.48 3.79 3.95
CA GLY A 193 16.08 3.22 5.23
C GLY A 193 17.02 2.13 5.73
N SER A 194 17.53 1.30 4.80
CA SER A 194 18.48 0.23 5.10
C SER A 194 19.88 0.75 5.42
N VAL A 195 20.38 1.77 4.70
CA VAL A 195 21.71 2.36 4.89
C VAL A 195 21.78 3.24 6.15
N CYS A 196 20.68 3.91 6.49
CA CYS A 196 20.59 4.77 7.66
C CYS A 196 20.12 4.04 8.92
N ALA A 197 19.88 2.72 8.87
CA ALA A 197 19.61 1.92 10.06
C ALA A 197 20.89 1.82 10.92
N ASP A 198 20.75 1.99 12.24
CA ASP A 198 21.88 1.85 13.14
C ASP A 198 22.33 0.37 13.20
N VAL A 199 23.62 0.14 12.99
CA VAL A 199 24.25 -1.19 12.99
C VAL A 199 24.64 -1.60 14.42
N GLY A 200 24.64 -0.65 15.37
CA GLY A 200 25.19 -0.82 16.72
C GLY A 200 24.21 -1.24 17.83
N THR A 201 22.90 -1.00 17.67
CA THR A 201 21.91 -1.26 18.72
C THR A 201 20.96 -2.38 18.31
N GLN A 202 21.22 -3.56 18.89
CA GLN A 202 20.44 -4.80 18.78
C GLN A 202 20.32 -5.41 17.38
N ALA A 203 21.12 -6.46 17.16
CA ALA A 203 21.09 -7.36 16.02
C ALA A 203 19.79 -8.20 15.89
N SER A 204 18.59 -7.64 16.14
CA SER A 204 17.33 -8.38 15.99
C SER A 204 16.13 -7.62 15.39
N GLU A 205 16.19 -6.31 15.13
CA GLU A 205 14.96 -5.54 14.79
C GLU A 205 14.76 -5.16 13.31
N TYR A 206 15.72 -5.44 12.41
CA TYR A 206 15.64 -5.00 11.02
C TYR A 206 15.73 -6.13 9.98
N PRO A 207 14.65 -6.92 9.80
CA PRO A 207 14.63 -8.01 8.81
C PRO A 207 14.79 -7.55 7.35
N GLU A 208 14.60 -6.25 7.03
CA GLU A 208 14.80 -5.69 5.67
C GLU A 208 16.27 -5.71 5.24
N PHE A 209 17.15 -5.15 6.07
CA PHE A 209 18.59 -5.12 5.78
C PHE A 209 19.14 -6.53 5.74
N GLU A 210 18.74 -7.39 6.68
CA GLU A 210 19.14 -8.78 6.68
C GLU A 210 18.73 -9.49 5.38
N ALA A 211 17.49 -9.33 4.94
CA ALA A 211 16.98 -9.89 3.68
C ALA A 211 17.71 -9.33 2.44
N LEU A 212 17.92 -8.01 2.36
CA LEU A 212 18.69 -7.38 1.27
C LEU A 212 20.13 -7.89 1.23
N SER A 213 20.75 -8.02 2.40
CA SER A 213 22.12 -8.52 2.55
C SER A 213 22.25 -10.00 2.13
N ARG A 214 21.14 -10.75 2.11
CA ARG A 214 21.03 -12.12 1.60
C ARG A 214 20.57 -12.19 0.13
N LEU A 215 20.44 -11.05 -0.55
CA LEU A 215 19.89 -10.92 -1.91
C LEU A 215 18.43 -11.39 -2.04
N ASP A 216 17.70 -11.49 -0.94
CA ASP A 216 16.26 -11.78 -0.94
C ASP A 216 15.47 -10.47 -1.02
N PHE A 217 15.49 -9.85 -2.21
CA PHE A 217 14.79 -8.59 -2.47
C PHE A 217 13.28 -8.73 -2.26
N GLY A 218 12.70 -9.91 -2.55
CA GLY A 218 11.29 -10.19 -2.34
C GLY A 218 10.92 -10.12 -0.87
N ALA A 219 11.67 -10.79 0.01
CA ALA A 219 11.46 -10.71 1.45
C ALA A 219 11.69 -9.29 1.99
N ALA A 220 12.74 -8.61 1.54
CA ALA A 220 13.01 -7.22 1.93
C ALA A 220 11.85 -6.27 1.57
N MET A 221 11.37 -6.34 0.33
CA MET A 221 10.22 -5.55 -0.12
C MET A 221 8.94 -5.90 0.66
N LYS A 222 8.70 -7.18 0.95
CA LYS A 222 7.55 -7.60 1.80
C LYS A 222 7.62 -6.98 3.18
N VAL A 223 8.78 -6.99 3.85
CA VAL A 223 8.93 -6.35 5.17
C VAL A 223 8.71 -4.85 5.08
N PHE A 224 9.38 -4.19 4.11
CA PHE A 224 9.30 -2.75 3.92
C PHE A 224 7.86 -2.29 3.67
N LEU A 225 7.16 -2.97 2.75
CA LEU A 225 5.74 -2.69 2.46
C LEU A 225 4.87 -2.93 3.69
N ALA A 226 5.10 -4.03 4.42
CA ALA A 226 4.33 -4.33 5.63
C ALA A 226 4.46 -3.20 6.67
N LYS A 227 5.68 -2.73 6.96
CA LYS A 227 5.91 -1.62 7.90
C LYS A 227 5.27 -0.31 7.42
N ARG A 228 5.34 -0.02 6.12
CA ARG A 228 4.73 1.20 5.55
C ARG A 228 3.21 1.15 5.67
N LEU A 229 2.58 0.02 5.36
CA LEU A 229 1.14 -0.15 5.45
C LEU A 229 0.58 -0.15 6.88
N THR A 230 1.43 -0.42 7.89
CA THR A 230 1.00 -0.51 9.30
C THR A 230 1.46 0.65 10.15
N SER A 231 2.08 1.66 9.56
CA SER A 231 2.56 2.84 10.28
C SER A 231 1.41 3.71 10.80
N GLU A 232 1.55 4.26 12.01
CA GLU A 232 0.50 4.99 12.74
C GLU A 232 0.26 6.41 12.19
N PHE A 233 -0.24 6.52 10.96
CA PHE A 233 -0.59 7.82 10.36
C PHE A 233 -2.09 8.12 10.37
N THR A 234 -2.93 7.15 10.74
CA THR A 234 -4.38 7.17 10.51
C THR A 234 -5.13 8.31 11.21
N GLN A 235 -4.69 8.78 12.38
CA GLN A 235 -5.38 9.89 13.06
C GLN A 235 -5.07 11.26 12.44
N VAL A 236 -3.85 11.46 11.96
CA VAL A 236 -3.42 12.74 11.38
C VAL A 236 -4.03 12.94 9.99
N THR A 237 -4.24 11.86 9.25
CA THR A 237 -4.76 11.87 7.88
C THR A 237 -6.28 11.83 7.79
N ALA A 238 -6.99 11.49 8.88
CA ALA A 238 -8.44 11.26 8.90
C ALA A 238 -9.27 12.33 8.17
N ASP A 239 -8.97 13.63 8.39
CA ASP A 239 -9.69 14.74 7.73
C ASP A 239 -9.46 14.80 6.21
N VAL A 240 -8.28 14.38 5.72
CA VAL A 240 -8.05 14.26 4.26
C VAL A 240 -8.79 13.05 3.71
N GLU A 241 -8.73 11.92 4.42
CA GLU A 241 -9.41 10.69 4.02
C GLU A 241 -10.92 10.92 3.90
N GLU A 242 -11.53 11.53 4.92
CA GLU A 242 -12.97 11.79 4.96
C GLU A 242 -13.45 12.74 3.86
N ARG A 243 -12.68 13.78 3.52
CA ARG A 243 -13.08 14.76 2.50
C ARG A 243 -12.86 14.27 1.06
N SER A 244 -11.98 13.29 0.90
CA SER A 244 -11.56 12.77 -0.40
C SER A 244 -12.66 12.00 -1.13
N VAL A 245 -12.60 11.99 -2.45
CA VAL A 245 -13.33 11.05 -3.32
C VAL A 245 -12.67 9.68 -3.28
N ILE A 246 -11.33 9.62 -3.12
CA ILE A 246 -10.59 8.34 -3.09
C ILE A 246 -11.02 7.44 -1.93
N ILE A 247 -11.40 8.01 -0.78
CA ILE A 247 -11.81 7.25 0.41
C ILE A 247 -13.19 7.69 0.89
N GLY A 248 -13.37 8.96 1.22
CA GLY A 248 -14.56 9.48 1.90
C GLY A 248 -15.88 9.26 1.16
N GLU A 249 -15.96 9.65 -0.11
CA GLU A 249 -17.19 9.47 -0.91
C GLU A 249 -17.49 7.98 -1.17
N ARG A 250 -16.45 7.15 -1.34
CA ARG A 250 -16.60 5.70 -1.49
C ARG A 250 -17.08 5.03 -0.20
N ASN A 251 -16.60 5.50 0.94
CA ASN A 251 -17.07 5.04 2.25
C ASN A 251 -18.51 5.47 2.53
N ARG A 252 -18.93 6.65 2.05
CA ARG A 252 -20.34 7.08 2.11
C ARG A 252 -21.23 6.11 1.33
N ALA A 253 -20.84 5.74 0.11
CA ALA A 253 -21.57 4.73 -0.66
C ALA A 253 -21.67 3.38 0.09
N ALA A 254 -20.60 2.99 0.78
CA ALA A 254 -20.56 1.77 1.58
C ALA A 254 -21.53 1.82 2.77
N THR A 255 -21.60 2.94 3.48
CA THR A 255 -22.53 3.09 4.63
C THR A 255 -23.98 3.23 4.19
N GLU A 256 -24.25 3.83 3.03
CA GLU A 256 -25.58 3.81 2.41
C GLU A 256 -26.01 2.38 2.04
N ALA A 257 -25.10 1.59 1.47
CA ALA A 257 -25.34 0.18 1.19
C ALA A 257 -25.56 -0.64 2.47
N LEU A 258 -24.80 -0.37 3.54
CA LEU A 258 -25.01 -0.97 4.86
C LEU A 258 -26.40 -0.68 5.41
N ARG A 259 -26.86 0.58 5.32
CA ARG A 259 -28.20 0.97 5.78
C ARG A 259 -29.28 0.17 5.05
N ARG A 260 -29.19 0.09 3.72
CA ARG A 260 -30.11 -0.74 2.91
C ARG A 260 -30.09 -2.21 3.33
N ALA A 261 -28.92 -2.80 3.52
CA ALA A 261 -28.80 -4.21 3.93
C ALA A 261 -29.45 -4.46 5.31
N ILE A 262 -29.30 -3.52 6.26
CA ILE A 262 -29.97 -3.60 7.57
C ILE A 262 -31.49 -3.48 7.40
N ASP A 263 -31.97 -2.55 6.59
CA ASP A 263 -33.40 -2.33 6.33
C ASP A 263 -34.05 -3.52 5.62
N GLU A 264 -33.29 -4.23 4.78
CA GLU A 264 -33.67 -5.49 4.13
C GLU A 264 -33.65 -6.71 5.08
N GLY A 265 -33.19 -6.53 6.32
CA GLY A 265 -33.26 -7.53 7.38
C GLY A 265 -32.02 -8.43 7.51
N HIS A 266 -30.91 -8.11 6.85
CA HIS A 266 -29.66 -8.84 7.05
C HIS A 266 -29.11 -8.60 8.46
N ASN A 267 -28.74 -9.67 9.15
CA ASN A 267 -28.26 -9.59 10.54
C ASN A 267 -26.75 -9.70 10.64
N LYS A 268 -26.11 -10.48 9.78
CA LYS A 268 -24.66 -10.67 9.77
C LYS A 268 -24.07 -10.14 8.46
N ILE A 269 -23.57 -8.91 8.50
CA ILE A 269 -23.11 -8.16 7.33
C ILE A 269 -21.59 -7.97 7.39
N ALA A 270 -20.89 -8.27 6.30
CA ALA A 270 -19.46 -8.00 6.14
C ALA A 270 -19.26 -6.79 5.20
N ILE A 271 -18.33 -5.91 5.54
CA ILE A 271 -17.86 -4.82 4.68
C ILE A 271 -16.42 -5.12 4.28
N LEU A 272 -16.22 -5.63 3.06
CA LEU A 272 -14.92 -6.05 2.51
C LEU A 272 -14.27 -4.89 1.74
N TYR A 273 -13.35 -4.21 2.40
CA TYR A 273 -12.68 -3.01 1.87
C TYR A 273 -11.17 -3.06 2.13
N GLY A 274 -10.40 -2.32 1.32
CA GLY A 274 -8.97 -2.15 1.47
C GLY A 274 -8.60 -1.48 2.80
N GLY A 275 -7.42 -1.80 3.34
CA GLY A 275 -6.97 -1.29 4.65
C GLY A 275 -7.07 0.22 4.84
N GLY A 276 -6.87 1.02 3.78
CA GLY A 276 -6.96 2.49 3.84
C GLY A 276 -8.36 3.02 4.13
N HIS A 277 -9.41 2.26 3.86
CA HIS A 277 -10.80 2.68 4.10
C HIS A 277 -11.26 2.46 5.55
N MET A 278 -10.58 1.56 6.28
CA MET A 278 -11.00 1.08 7.59
C MET A 278 -11.12 2.18 8.67
N PRO A 279 -10.21 3.18 8.77
CA PRO A 279 -10.30 4.20 9.81
C PRO A 279 -11.61 5.01 9.73
N ASP A 280 -11.93 5.51 8.53
CA ASP A 280 -13.15 6.29 8.30
C ASP A 280 -14.42 5.42 8.39
N LEU A 281 -14.44 4.23 7.79
CA LEU A 281 -15.57 3.29 7.96
C LEU A 281 -15.82 2.96 9.45
N GLY A 282 -14.75 2.66 10.19
CA GLY A 282 -14.84 2.35 11.61
C GLY A 282 -15.37 3.51 12.46
N ARG A 283 -15.07 4.76 12.07
CA ARG A 283 -15.65 5.96 12.65
C ARG A 283 -17.13 6.07 12.33
N ARG A 284 -17.52 5.95 11.05
CA ARG A 284 -18.92 6.02 10.62
C ARG A 284 -19.80 4.96 11.26
N LEU A 285 -19.32 3.73 11.43
CA LEU A 285 -20.07 2.70 12.16
C LEU A 285 -20.39 3.13 13.60
N ARG A 286 -19.44 3.79 14.28
CA ARG A 286 -19.65 4.30 15.65
C ARG A 286 -20.60 5.49 15.68
N GLU A 287 -20.41 6.45 14.78
CA GLU A 287 -21.09 7.75 14.80
C GLU A 287 -22.48 7.71 14.15
N GLU A 288 -22.64 6.96 13.05
CA GLU A 288 -23.86 6.95 12.24
C GLU A 288 -24.78 5.74 12.51
N PHE A 289 -24.25 4.67 13.13
CA PHE A 289 -24.97 3.42 13.37
C PHE A 289 -24.99 2.96 14.83
N ASP A 290 -24.41 3.70 15.77
CA ASP A 290 -24.31 3.32 17.20
C ASP A 290 -23.68 1.93 17.41
N LEU A 291 -22.74 1.55 16.54
CA LEU A 291 -22.07 0.27 16.59
C LEU A 291 -20.73 0.40 17.34
N ILE A 292 -20.46 -0.51 18.27
CA ILE A 292 -19.22 -0.57 19.04
C ILE A 292 -18.39 -1.80 18.66
N PRO A 293 -17.05 -1.69 18.60
CA PRO A 293 -16.19 -2.84 18.33
C PRO A 293 -16.30 -3.84 19.49
N SER A 294 -16.33 -5.14 19.14
CA SER A 294 -16.58 -6.22 20.09
C SER A 294 -15.51 -7.32 20.04
N ARG A 295 -15.03 -7.68 18.85
CA ARG A 295 -14.03 -8.74 18.65
C ARG A 295 -13.15 -8.42 17.46
N VAL A 296 -11.87 -8.74 17.57
CA VAL A 296 -10.93 -8.71 16.44
C VAL A 296 -10.43 -10.13 16.14
N GLN A 297 -10.44 -10.50 14.87
CA GLN A 297 -9.79 -11.69 14.35
C GLN A 297 -8.70 -11.26 13.37
N TRP A 298 -7.51 -11.85 13.51
CA TRP A 298 -6.37 -11.55 12.65
C TRP A 298 -6.19 -12.66 11.62
N ILE A 299 -5.99 -12.28 10.36
CA ILE A 299 -5.74 -13.19 9.24
C ILE A 299 -4.40 -12.81 8.62
N THR A 300 -3.51 -13.79 8.49
CA THR A 300 -2.17 -13.58 7.92
C THR A 300 -2.29 -13.39 6.41
N ALA A 301 -1.89 -12.20 5.93
CA ALA A 301 -1.85 -11.86 4.51
C ALA A 301 -0.63 -12.45 3.82
N TRP A 302 0.55 -12.33 4.45
CA TRP A 302 1.72 -13.10 4.05
C TRP A 302 2.65 -13.33 5.22
N SER A 303 3.42 -14.42 5.13
CA SER A 303 4.53 -14.71 6.03
C SER A 303 5.88 -14.45 5.36
N ILE A 304 6.82 -13.99 6.17
CA ILE A 304 8.21 -13.72 5.80
C ILE A 304 9.04 -14.70 6.61
N ARG A 305 9.51 -15.76 5.95
CA ARG A 305 10.35 -16.79 6.57
C ARG A 305 11.80 -16.50 6.25
N ASN A 306 12.66 -16.54 7.25
CA ASN A 306 14.10 -16.44 7.02
C ASN A 306 14.58 -17.73 6.33
N ARG A 307 14.81 -17.69 5.02
CA ARG A 307 15.36 -18.84 4.29
C ARG A 307 16.84 -18.99 4.63
N ASN A 308 17.22 -20.12 5.22
CA ASN A 308 18.60 -20.58 5.21
C ASN A 308 18.90 -21.12 3.82
N LEU A 309 19.55 -20.32 2.98
CA LEU A 309 19.94 -20.73 1.63
C LEU A 309 21.09 -21.75 1.74
N ASN A 310 20.80 -23.04 1.48
CA ASN A 310 21.83 -24.05 1.23
C ASN A 310 22.51 -23.73 -0.11
N SER A 311 23.80 -23.39 -0.06
CA SER A 311 24.52 -22.78 -1.19
C SER A 311 25.36 -23.78 -2.00
N SER A 312 25.23 -23.75 -3.34
CA SER A 312 26.32 -24.10 -4.26
C SER A 312 27.19 -22.86 -4.53
N SER A 313 28.52 -23.03 -4.55
CA SER A 313 29.56 -22.02 -4.33
C SER A 313 30.15 -21.35 -5.57
N LEU A 314 30.63 -20.10 -5.43
CA LEU A 314 31.76 -19.54 -6.19
C LEU A 314 32.99 -19.46 -5.24
N PRO A 315 34.06 -20.26 -5.44
CA PRO A 315 35.17 -20.40 -4.48
C PRO A 315 35.97 -19.11 -4.23
N PHE A 316 36.14 -18.30 -5.28
CA PHE A 316 37.03 -17.13 -5.27
C PHE A 316 36.65 -16.06 -4.23
N LEU A 317 35.34 -15.77 -4.07
CA LEU A 317 34.86 -14.76 -3.12
C LEU A 317 35.05 -15.19 -1.66
N LYS A 318 35.07 -16.50 -1.39
CA LYS A 318 35.31 -17.04 -0.04
C LYS A 318 36.77 -16.83 0.37
N THR A 319 37.70 -17.17 -0.52
CA THR A 319 39.14 -17.00 -0.30
C THR A 319 39.51 -15.53 -0.07
N MET A 320 38.90 -14.61 -0.83
CA MET A 320 39.16 -13.18 -0.68
C MET A 320 38.68 -12.62 0.67
N ALA A 321 37.51 -13.04 1.15
CA ALA A 321 36.98 -12.59 2.43
C ALA A 321 37.84 -13.08 3.62
N GLU A 322 38.33 -14.32 3.55
CA GLU A 322 39.21 -14.92 4.57
C GLU A 322 40.58 -14.22 4.65
N ILE A 323 41.17 -13.87 3.50
CA ILE A 323 42.47 -13.17 3.45
C ILE A 323 42.36 -11.74 3.99
N LEU A 324 41.25 -11.04 3.74
CA LEU A 324 41.06 -9.64 4.12
C LEU A 324 40.51 -9.45 5.54
N GLY A 325 40.23 -10.53 6.29
CA GLY A 325 39.59 -10.45 7.60
C GLY A 325 38.20 -9.78 7.53
N TRP A 326 37.51 -9.92 6.40
CA TRP A 326 36.31 -9.15 6.10
C TRP A 326 35.13 -9.65 6.94
N PRO A 327 34.47 -8.80 7.75
CA PRO A 327 33.48 -9.24 8.73
C PRO A 327 32.12 -9.62 8.13
N LEU A 328 31.88 -9.27 6.86
CA LEU A 328 30.61 -9.52 6.18
C LEU A 328 30.61 -10.87 5.46
N ASN A 329 29.47 -11.55 5.48
CA ASN A 329 29.37 -12.82 4.80
C ASN A 329 29.32 -12.65 3.26
N ARG A 330 29.62 -13.73 2.54
CA ARG A 330 29.71 -13.77 1.06
C ARG A 330 28.50 -13.19 0.30
N TYR A 331 27.28 -13.31 0.84
CA TYR A 331 26.08 -12.74 0.21
C TYR A 331 25.99 -11.25 0.44
N GLN A 332 26.39 -10.78 1.62
CA GLN A 332 26.43 -9.36 1.96
C GLN A 332 27.49 -8.64 1.11
N THR A 333 28.64 -9.28 0.87
CA THR A 333 29.67 -8.75 -0.04
C THR A 333 29.17 -8.69 -1.48
N LEU A 334 28.50 -9.74 -1.97
CA LEU A 334 27.94 -9.73 -3.33
C LEU A 334 26.81 -8.70 -3.48
N ALA A 335 25.94 -8.58 -2.48
CA ALA A 335 24.91 -7.55 -2.41
C ALA A 335 25.51 -6.15 -2.46
N LEU A 336 26.55 -5.89 -1.66
CA LEU A 336 27.26 -4.61 -1.69
C LEU A 336 27.88 -4.31 -3.05
N LEU A 337 28.46 -5.30 -3.74
CA LEU A 337 29.00 -5.13 -5.09
C LEU A 337 27.91 -4.80 -6.11
N ILE A 338 26.77 -5.49 -6.05
CA ILE A 338 25.62 -5.23 -6.93
C ILE A 338 25.03 -3.85 -6.64
N PHE A 339 24.76 -3.52 -5.38
CA PHE A 339 24.22 -2.21 -5.00
C PHE A 339 25.19 -1.08 -5.35
N SER A 340 26.49 -1.26 -5.12
CA SER A 340 27.51 -0.28 -5.51
C SER A 340 27.57 -0.09 -7.03
N SER A 341 27.41 -1.15 -7.81
CA SER A 341 27.38 -1.07 -9.28
C SER A 341 26.12 -0.37 -9.78
N VAL A 342 24.95 -0.69 -9.22
CA VAL A 342 23.69 -0.02 -9.57
C VAL A 342 23.73 1.45 -9.20
N LEU A 343 24.24 1.80 -8.01
CA LEU A 343 24.42 3.19 -7.58
C LEU A 343 25.41 3.94 -8.47
N ALA A 344 26.50 3.31 -8.90
CA ALA A 344 27.44 3.92 -9.83
C ALA A 344 26.80 4.22 -11.19
N LEU A 345 25.96 3.30 -11.71
CA LEU A 345 25.20 3.52 -12.94
C LEU A 345 24.13 4.59 -12.79
N ASP A 346 23.43 4.63 -11.65
CA ASP A 346 22.42 5.66 -11.35
C ASP A 346 23.06 7.05 -11.21
N LEU A 347 24.19 7.16 -10.52
CA LEU A 347 24.97 8.40 -10.41
C LEU A 347 25.45 8.87 -11.79
N TRP A 348 25.95 7.96 -12.62
CA TRP A 348 26.36 8.29 -13.99
C TRP A 348 25.17 8.77 -14.82
N PHE A 349 24.01 8.12 -14.71
CA PHE A 349 22.78 8.57 -15.37
C PHE A 349 22.39 9.99 -14.93
N TRP A 350 22.40 10.29 -13.63
CA TRP A 350 22.06 11.62 -13.12
C TRP A 350 23.09 12.68 -13.55
N GLU A 351 24.38 12.35 -13.56
CA GLU A 351 25.43 13.24 -14.07
C GLU A 351 25.21 13.61 -15.53
N LEU A 352 24.88 12.61 -16.37
CA LEU A 352 24.51 12.84 -17.77
C LEU A 352 23.23 13.67 -17.91
N PHE A 353 22.20 13.39 -17.10
CA PHE A 353 20.91 14.08 -17.13
C PHE A 353 21.03 15.55 -16.71
N PHE A 354 21.74 15.85 -15.62
CA PHE A 354 21.97 17.22 -15.18
C PHE A 354 22.94 17.94 -16.12
N GLY A 355 24.00 17.28 -16.61
CA GLY A 355 24.90 17.86 -17.60
C GLY A 355 24.18 18.27 -18.90
N THR A 356 23.27 17.43 -19.39
CA THR A 356 22.48 17.74 -20.59
C THR A 356 21.40 18.79 -20.34
N SER A 357 20.71 18.72 -19.19
CA SER A 357 19.64 19.66 -18.83
C SER A 357 20.18 21.07 -18.54
N VAL A 358 21.35 21.19 -17.87
CA VAL A 358 22.02 22.48 -17.62
C VAL A 358 22.55 23.07 -18.91
N ASN A 359 23.14 22.27 -19.80
CA ASN A 359 23.57 22.74 -21.12
C ASN A 359 22.39 23.20 -21.98
N TRP A 360 21.27 22.48 -21.96
CA TRP A 360 20.05 22.87 -22.67
C TRP A 360 19.46 24.17 -22.12
N LEU A 361 19.35 24.31 -20.78
CA LEU A 361 18.89 25.55 -20.14
C LEU A 361 19.81 26.73 -20.45
N SER A 362 21.13 26.52 -20.43
CA SER A 362 22.10 27.56 -20.80
C SER A 362 21.93 28.00 -22.26
N ASN A 363 21.72 27.06 -23.17
CA ASN A 363 21.51 27.37 -24.60
C ASN A 363 20.19 28.11 -24.84
N VAL A 364 19.10 27.68 -24.18
CA VAL A 364 17.81 28.38 -24.25
C VAL A 364 17.90 29.79 -23.64
N CYS A 365 18.60 29.96 -22.51
CA CYS A 365 18.82 31.28 -21.93
C CYS A 365 19.67 32.18 -22.84
N LEU A 366 20.68 31.64 -23.52
CA LEU A 366 21.48 32.37 -24.51
C LEU A 366 20.66 32.78 -25.74
N GLU A 367 19.83 31.88 -26.28
CA GLU A 367 18.94 32.18 -27.40
C GLU A 367 17.89 33.24 -27.03
N VAL A 368 17.30 33.14 -25.84
CA VAL A 368 16.35 34.14 -25.33
C VAL A 368 17.05 35.48 -25.10
N TYR A 369 18.26 35.50 -24.55
CA TYR A 369 19.04 36.72 -24.37
C TYR A 369 19.38 37.39 -25.71
N GLN A 370 19.83 36.63 -26.70
CA GLN A 370 20.11 37.14 -28.05
C GLN A 370 18.86 37.65 -28.77
N TYR A 371 17.70 37.01 -28.54
CA TYR A 371 16.43 37.47 -29.10
C TYR A 371 15.96 38.79 -28.47
N VAL A 372 16.11 38.94 -27.15
CA VAL A 372 15.76 40.17 -26.41
C VAL A 372 16.71 41.32 -26.75
N ASP A 373 18.00 41.05 -26.89
CA ASP A 373 19.00 42.06 -27.26
C ASP A 373 18.77 42.57 -28.70
N ASN A 374 18.48 41.67 -29.65
CA ASN A 374 18.13 42.07 -31.02
C ASN A 374 16.78 42.81 -31.12
N ALA A 375 15.81 42.53 -30.24
CA ALA A 375 14.53 43.23 -30.20
C ALA A 375 14.62 44.63 -29.54
N GLY A 376 15.67 44.91 -28.76
CA GLY A 376 15.92 46.22 -28.15
C GLY A 376 16.67 47.21 -29.05
N VAL A 377 17.12 46.78 -30.24
CA VAL A 377 17.89 47.58 -31.21
C VAL A 377 17.04 48.03 -32.41
N MET A 378 15.73 47.78 -32.40
CA MET A 378 14.78 48.27 -33.43
C MET A 378 14.06 49.56 -33.04
#